data_AF-A0A1C5YUZ5-F1
#
_entry.id   AF-A0A1C5YUZ5-F1
#
_cell.length_a   1.000
_cell.length_b   1.000
_cell.length_c   1.000
_cell.angle_alpha   90.00
_cell.angle_beta   90.00
_cell.angle_gamma   90.00
#
_symmetry.space_group_name_H-M   'P 1'
#
loop_
_entity.id
_entity.type
_entity.pdbx_description
1 polymer ?
#
loop_
_entity_poly.entity_id
_entity_poly.type
_entity_poly.pdbx_seq_one_letter_code
_entity_poly.pdbx_strand_id
1 'polypeptide(L)'
;MTKITLRRIFSKHVLLKRTQFRLTQAQLAEAVGTSHGWIQKIESGKKMPGFFLAIKLAVFLEIDMNSFLKDLMEASGTPITASKRQESLVHTHAAKESGDTEVTGHVQV
;
A
#
# COMPACT_ATOMS: atom_id res chain seq x y z
N MET A 1 12.44 1.64 14.23
CA MET A 1 12.89 1.69 12.82
C MET A 1 13.91 2.81 12.62
N THR A 2 15.08 2.56 12.03
CA THR A 2 16.12 3.58 11.84
C THR A 2 15.95 4.36 10.53
N LYS A 3 16.43 5.61 10.48
CA LYS A 3 16.48 6.42 9.24
C LYS A 3 17.30 5.74 8.14
N ILE A 4 18.25 4.88 8.51
CA ILE A 4 19.11 4.12 7.60
C ILE A 4 18.30 3.02 6.91
N THR A 5 17.47 2.27 7.66
CA THR A 5 16.62 1.22 7.10
C THR A 5 15.63 1.80 6.08
N LEU A 6 14.92 2.88 6.41
CA LEU A 6 13.99 3.54 5.48
C LEU A 6 14.66 3.90 4.16
N ARG A 7 15.83 4.52 4.27
CA ARG A 7 16.59 5.00 3.12
C ARG A 7 17.02 3.86 2.20
N ARG A 8 17.49 2.75 2.80
CA ARG A 8 17.90 1.55 2.06
C ARG A 8 16.74 0.91 1.31
N ILE A 9 15.56 0.81 1.95
CA ILE A 9 14.37 0.23 1.30
C ILE A 9 13.89 1.16 0.18
N PHE A 10 13.80 2.46 0.43
CA PHE A 10 13.38 3.43 -0.58
C PHE A 10 14.34 3.45 -1.79
N SER A 11 15.65 3.47 -1.56
CA SER A 11 16.65 3.47 -2.63
C SER A 11 16.55 2.22 -3.51
N LYS A 12 16.30 1.04 -2.89
CA LYS A 12 16.11 -0.23 -3.60
C LYS A 12 14.90 -0.17 -4.53
N HIS A 13 13.75 0.33 -4.05
CA HIS A 13 12.53 0.43 -4.85
C HIS A 13 12.67 1.40 -6.02
N VAL A 14 13.29 2.57 -5.80
CA VAL A 14 13.57 3.55 -6.88
C VAL A 14 14.47 2.94 -7.96
N LEU A 15 15.59 2.32 -7.54
CA LEU A 15 16.52 1.68 -8.48
C LEU A 15 15.84 0.57 -9.29
N LEU A 16 15.10 -0.32 -8.61
CA LEU A 16 14.40 -1.43 -9.25
C LEU A 16 13.39 -0.95 -10.29
N LYS A 17 12.50 -0.02 -9.90
CA LYS A 17 11.47 0.46 -10.82
C LYS A 17 12.10 1.24 -11.98
N ARG A 18 13.08 2.11 -11.73
CA ARG A 18 13.78 2.84 -12.82
C ARG A 18 14.35 1.89 -13.86
N THR A 19 15.03 0.81 -13.44
CA THR A 19 15.63 -0.15 -14.37
C THR A 19 14.57 -0.96 -15.12
N GLN A 20 13.43 -1.28 -14.48
CA GLN A 20 12.28 -1.89 -15.16
C GLN A 20 11.69 -0.99 -16.25
N PHE A 21 11.59 0.31 -15.98
CA PHE A 21 11.21 1.32 -16.98
C PHE A 21 12.31 1.61 -18.02
N ARG A 22 13.49 0.98 -17.91
CA ARG A 22 14.66 1.18 -18.79
C ARG A 22 15.13 2.62 -18.90
N LEU A 23 14.90 3.43 -17.86
CA LEU A 23 15.33 4.82 -17.81
C LEU A 23 16.78 4.91 -17.33
N THR A 24 17.57 5.82 -17.88
CA THR A 24 18.82 6.26 -17.24
C THR A 24 18.53 7.11 -16.01
N GLN A 25 19.51 7.28 -15.12
CA GLN A 25 19.36 8.18 -13.97
C GLN A 25 19.10 9.63 -14.40
N ALA A 26 19.66 10.05 -15.54
CA ALA A 26 19.48 11.40 -16.07
C ALA A 26 18.04 11.62 -16.57
N GLN A 27 17.48 10.66 -17.30
CA GLN A 27 16.08 10.70 -17.75
C GLN A 27 15.10 10.69 -16.57
N LEU A 28 15.35 9.88 -15.54
CA LEU A 28 14.53 9.92 -14.32
C LEU A 28 14.62 11.29 -13.65
N ALA A 29 15.84 11.85 -13.55
CA ALA A 29 16.06 13.15 -12.92
C ALA A 29 15.29 14.27 -13.63
N GLU A 30 15.35 14.29 -14.96
CA GLU A 30 14.59 15.21 -15.80
C GLU A 30 13.08 15.06 -15.56
N ALA A 31 12.56 13.83 -15.62
CA ALA A 31 11.13 13.57 -15.48
C ALA A 31 10.54 14.00 -14.13
N VAL A 32 11.30 13.89 -13.03
CA VAL A 32 10.83 14.30 -11.69
C VAL A 32 11.27 15.71 -11.29
N GLY A 33 12.00 16.41 -12.16
CA GLY A 33 12.47 17.79 -11.96
C GLY A 33 13.55 17.90 -10.87
N THR A 34 14.62 17.12 -10.99
CA THR A 34 15.79 17.14 -10.10
C THR A 34 17.10 16.94 -10.89
N SER A 35 18.24 16.96 -10.22
CA SER A 35 19.54 16.68 -10.85
C SER A 35 19.90 15.18 -10.87
N HIS A 36 20.65 14.77 -11.90
CA HIS A 36 21.22 13.43 -12.03
C HIS A 36 21.99 12.99 -10.77
N GLY A 37 22.87 13.86 -10.26
CA GLY A 37 23.67 13.56 -9.06
C GLY A 37 22.83 13.40 -7.79
N TRP A 38 21.63 13.98 -7.74
CA TRP A 38 20.69 13.76 -6.65
C TRP A 38 20.03 12.38 -6.75
N ILE A 39 19.57 11.98 -7.93
CA ILE A 39 19.08 10.60 -8.19
C ILE A 39 20.15 9.57 -7.84
N GLN A 40 21.39 9.78 -8.27
CA GLN A 40 22.50 8.89 -7.94
C GLN A 40 22.71 8.73 -6.41
N LYS A 41 22.62 9.83 -5.65
CA LYS A 41 22.73 9.80 -4.18
C LYS A 41 21.52 9.12 -3.53
N ILE A 42 20.34 9.21 -4.13
CA ILE A 42 19.13 8.52 -3.67
C ILE A 42 19.24 7.02 -3.91
N GLU A 43 19.55 6.58 -5.14
CA GLU A 43 19.64 5.15 -5.50
C GLU A 43 20.78 4.43 -4.77
N SER A 44 21.88 5.14 -4.46
CA SER A 44 22.97 4.59 -3.64
C SER A 44 22.64 4.56 -2.13
N GLY A 45 21.48 5.05 -1.71
CA GLY A 45 21.11 5.14 -0.30
C GLY A 45 21.94 6.15 0.50
N LYS A 46 22.70 7.04 -0.15
CA LYS A 46 23.49 8.09 0.52
C LYS A 46 22.62 9.25 0.99
N LYS A 47 21.53 9.55 0.29
CA LYS A 47 20.58 10.63 0.62
C LYS A 47 19.13 10.12 0.57
N MET A 48 18.28 10.66 1.45
CA MET A 48 16.83 10.51 1.35
C MET A 48 16.30 11.75 0.63
N PRO A 49 15.42 11.62 -0.38
CA PRO A 49 14.76 12.79 -0.95
C PRO A 49 13.89 13.49 0.11
N GLY A 50 13.64 14.78 -0.10
CA GLY A 50 12.56 15.46 0.63
C GLY A 50 11.19 14.87 0.27
N PHE A 51 10.17 15.17 1.08
CA PHE A 51 8.83 14.58 0.96
C PHE A 51 8.25 14.70 -0.46
N PHE A 52 8.20 15.90 -1.03
CA PHE A 52 7.63 16.12 -2.37
C PHE A 52 8.35 15.32 -3.47
N LEU A 53 9.68 15.26 -3.42
CA LEU A 53 10.44 14.46 -4.39
C LEU A 53 10.23 12.96 -4.18
N ALA A 54 10.07 12.50 -2.93
CA ALA A 54 9.73 11.11 -2.64
C ALA A 54 8.37 10.72 -3.24
N ILE A 55 7.36 11.59 -3.13
CA ILE A 55 6.04 11.39 -3.74
C ILE A 55 6.14 11.39 -5.26
N LYS A 56 6.85 12.36 -5.87
CA LYS A 56 7.06 12.39 -7.34
C LYS A 56 7.70 11.10 -7.84
N LEU A 57 8.76 10.63 -7.17
CA LEU A 57 9.42 9.37 -7.51
C LEU A 57 8.47 8.18 -7.38
N ALA A 58 7.72 8.08 -6.29
CA ALA A 58 6.79 6.98 -6.07
C ALA A 58 5.67 6.93 -7.11
N VAL A 59 5.10 8.08 -7.46
CA VAL A 59 4.04 8.18 -8.48
C VAL A 59 4.61 7.90 -9.87
N PHE A 60 5.68 8.59 -10.27
CA PHE A 60 6.24 8.46 -11.62
C PHE A 60 6.78 7.04 -11.90
N LEU A 61 7.42 6.43 -10.90
CA LEU A 61 7.94 5.07 -11.03
C LEU A 61 6.90 4.01 -10.64
N GLU A 62 5.64 4.36 -10.38
CA GLU A 62 4.59 3.41 -9.98
C GLU A 62 5.05 2.44 -8.87
N ILE A 63 5.65 2.98 -7.82
CA ILE A 63 6.09 2.20 -6.66
C ILE A 63 4.85 1.69 -5.94
N ASP A 64 4.71 0.36 -5.85
CA ASP A 64 3.66 -0.26 -5.05
C ASP A 64 3.93 -0.03 -3.56
N MET A 65 3.06 0.77 -2.94
CA MET A 65 3.15 1.11 -1.54
C MET A 65 2.95 -0.10 -0.62
N ASN A 66 2.19 -1.12 -1.04
CA ASN A 66 2.01 -2.33 -0.24
C ASN A 66 3.31 -3.12 -0.18
N SER A 67 3.94 -3.37 -1.33
CA SER A 67 5.27 -4.01 -1.40
C SER A 67 6.33 -3.21 -0.64
N PHE A 68 6.36 -1.88 -0.82
CA PHE A 68 7.29 -1.01 -0.10
C PHE A 68 7.13 -1.11 1.43
N LEU A 69 5.89 -1.04 1.94
CA LEU A 69 5.61 -1.14 3.37
C LEU A 69 5.92 -2.54 3.92
N LYS A 70 5.68 -3.60 3.15
CA LYS A 70 6.04 -4.96 3.53
C LYS A 70 7.56 -5.11 3.70
N ASP A 71 8.35 -4.69 2.69
CA ASP A 71 9.81 -4.67 2.76
C ASP A 71 10.32 -3.86 3.97
N LEU A 72 9.62 -2.76 4.28
CA LEU A 72 9.92 -1.90 5.41
C LEU A 72 9.66 -2.59 6.75
N MET A 73 8.53 -3.28 6.89
CA MET A 73 8.14 -4.02 8.08
C MET A 73 9.11 -5.18 8.34
N GLU A 74 9.38 -5.99 7.32
CA GLU A 74 10.35 -7.09 7.38
C GLU A 74 11.73 -6.60 7.82
N ALA A 75 12.19 -5.47 7.27
CA ALA A 75 13.48 -4.89 7.63
C ALA A 75 13.50 -4.19 9.02
N SER A 76 12.34 -3.89 9.59
CA SER A 76 12.21 -3.18 10.87
C SER A 76 12.13 -4.11 12.09
N GLY A 77 11.88 -5.41 11.87
CA GLY A 77 11.72 -6.41 12.94
C GLY A 77 10.47 -6.21 13.82
N THR A 78 9.62 -5.22 13.53
CA THR A 78 8.41 -4.94 14.28
C THR A 78 7.18 -5.37 13.48
N PRO A 79 6.35 -6.31 13.99
CA PRO A 79 5.01 -6.50 13.48
C PRO A 79 4.20 -5.26 13.85
N ILE A 80 3.83 -4.45 12.86
CA ILE A 80 2.73 -3.50 13.02
C ILE A 80 1.46 -4.36 12.92
N THR A 81 1.09 -4.99 14.03
CA THR A 81 -0.20 -5.69 14.09
C THR A 81 -1.29 -4.63 13.91
N ALA A 82 -2.06 -4.75 12.83
CA ALA A 82 -3.27 -3.98 12.64
C ALA A 82 -4.14 -4.16 13.91
N SER A 83 -4.35 -3.07 14.65
CA SER A 83 -5.32 -3.07 15.73
C SER A 83 -6.65 -3.49 15.14
N LYS A 84 -7.16 -4.64 15.58
CA LYS A 84 -8.42 -5.22 15.16
C LYS A 84 -9.52 -4.25 15.56
N ARG A 85 -9.88 -3.32 14.67
CA ARG A 85 -11.09 -2.52 14.84
C ARG A 85 -12.24 -3.51 14.82
N GLN A 86 -12.82 -3.71 15.99
CA GLN A 86 -13.90 -4.65 16.24
C GLN A 86 -15.10 -4.27 15.36
N GLU A 87 -15.38 -5.06 14.34
CA GLU A 87 -16.68 -5.06 13.68
C GLU A 87 -17.67 -5.72 14.64
N SER A 88 -18.10 -4.98 15.65
CA SER A 88 -19.31 -5.27 16.38
C SER A 88 -20.42 -4.35 15.88
N LEU A 89 -21.58 -4.95 15.59
CA LEU A 89 -22.91 -4.34 15.40
C LEU A 89 -23.30 -4.00 13.95
N VAL A 90 -24.03 -4.93 13.31
CA VAL A 90 -25.50 -4.80 13.12
C VAL A 90 -26.09 -6.16 12.71
N HIS A 91 -26.47 -7.00 13.67
CA HIS A 91 -27.63 -7.88 13.48
C HIS A 91 -28.79 -7.23 14.22
N THR A 92 -29.45 -6.31 13.54
CA THR A 92 -30.74 -5.79 13.98
C THR A 92 -31.77 -6.86 13.69
N HIS A 93 -32.44 -7.33 14.75
CA HIS A 93 -33.62 -8.19 14.69
C HIS A 93 -34.67 -7.61 13.74
N ALA A 94 -35.12 -8.39 12.77
CA ALA A 94 -36.43 -8.23 12.15
C ALA A 94 -37.26 -9.45 12.50
N ALA A 95 -38.05 -9.30 13.56
CA ALA A 95 -39.20 -10.15 13.83
C ALA A 95 -40.12 -10.15 12.60
N LYS A 96 -40.60 -11.32 12.22
CA LYS A 96 -41.81 -11.44 11.41
C LYS A 96 -42.76 -12.37 12.14
N GLU A 97 -43.49 -11.78 13.09
CA GLU A 97 -44.84 -12.26 13.38
C GLU A 97 -45.67 -12.09 12.10
N SER A 98 -46.32 -13.16 11.67
CA SER A 98 -47.60 -13.06 10.99
C SER A 98 -48.34 -14.35 11.26
N GLY A 99 -49.26 -14.28 12.21
CA GLY A 99 -50.32 -15.26 12.36
C GLY A 99 -51.31 -15.21 11.19
N ASP A 100 -52.02 -16.32 11.08
CA ASP A 100 -53.36 -16.51 10.55
C ASP A 100 -53.63 -16.22 9.07
N THR A 101 -53.80 -17.28 8.27
CA THR A 101 -55.15 -17.61 7.77
C THR A 101 -55.28 -19.07 7.33
N GLU A 102 -56.43 -19.59 7.70
CA GLU A 102 -56.94 -20.95 7.63
C GLU A 102 -57.58 -21.25 6.25
N VAL A 103 -57.67 -22.55 5.92
CA VAL A 103 -58.61 -23.22 4.99
C VAL A 103 -58.38 -23.14 3.46
N THR A 104 -58.01 -24.28 2.85
CA THR A 104 -58.89 -25.04 1.92
C THR A 104 -58.25 -26.37 1.54
N GLY A 105 -59.02 -27.45 1.72
CA GLY A 105 -58.53 -28.82 1.67
C GLY A 105 -58.41 -29.44 0.28
N HIS A 106 -57.71 -30.58 0.22
CA HIS A 106 -58.01 -31.63 -0.73
C HIS A 106 -57.66 -33.01 -0.17
N VAL A 107 -58.61 -33.92 -0.38
CA VAL A 107 -58.70 -35.32 0.03
C VAL A 107 -57.88 -36.21 -0.90
N GLN A 108 -57.16 -37.17 -0.35
CA GLN A 108 -56.66 -38.41 -1.01
C GLN A 108 -56.18 -39.33 0.14
N VAL A 109 -56.58 -40.58 0.37
CA VAL A 109 -57.25 -41.67 -0.37
C VAL A 109 -58.12 -42.43 0.64
#